data_AF-A0A916STX5-F1
#
_entry.id   AF-A0A916STX5-F1
#
_cell.length_a   1.000
_cell.length_b   1.000
_cell.length_c   1.000
_cell.angle_alpha   90.00
_cell.angle_beta   90.00
_cell.angle_gamma   90.00
#
_symmetry.space_group_name_H-M   'P 1'
#
loop_
_entity.id
_entity.type
_entity.pdbx_description
1 polymer ?
#
loop_
_entity_poly.entity_id
_entity_poly.type
_entity_poly.pdbx_seq_one_letter_code
_entity_poly.pdbx_strand_id
1 'polypeptide(L)'
;MPWHDDLVMIGLTDDPHTGAIPDRARPDEGEQTFLLDTLNAVLEQPLTPDDVVGSYAGFRPLLKGDGGSSADLSRKHALIRDARTGALTIVGGKLTAYRRMAQDAVDAAVDAGGLSAGPCRTAHLSLVGAGTTGPGLPEQWIARYGTDATTVASYGATGGTLDRPVRDGIPLTGAEIRFAVDHELAVTVSDVVDRRTRWGLVDEDRDDLVAAVRRHAPELIDIDQEEG
;
A
#
# COMPACT_ATOMS: atom_id res chain seq x y z
N MET A 1 7.04 -0.30 14.43
CA MET A 1 7.71 -1.13 13.41
C MET A 1 8.73 -0.27 12.70
N PRO A 2 10.01 -0.67 12.62
CA PRO A 2 10.99 0.08 11.83
C PRO A 2 10.51 0.26 10.38
N TRP A 3 10.73 1.45 9.85
CA TRP A 3 10.48 1.85 8.47
C TRP A 3 11.77 2.38 7.86
N HIS A 4 11.72 2.91 6.64
CA HIS A 4 12.89 3.46 5.94
C HIS A 4 13.49 4.65 6.70
N ASP A 5 14.79 4.88 6.52
CA ASP A 5 15.52 6.09 6.95
C ASP A 5 15.27 6.49 8.42
N ASP A 6 15.51 5.54 9.33
CA ASP A 6 15.39 5.69 10.79
C ASP A 6 13.97 6.01 11.31
N LEU A 7 12.94 5.95 10.45
CA LEU A 7 11.55 6.15 10.84
C LEU A 7 10.97 4.91 11.53
N VAL A 8 9.98 5.13 12.38
CA VAL A 8 9.23 4.06 13.04
C VAL A 8 7.73 4.28 12.80
N MET A 9 7.09 3.27 12.23
CA MET A 9 5.64 3.23 12.10
C MET A 9 5.01 2.83 13.44
N ILE A 10 4.17 3.69 13.99
CA ILE A 10 3.44 3.47 15.25
C ILE A 10 1.97 3.27 14.93
N GLY A 11 1.35 2.27 15.56
CA GLY A 11 -0.05 1.95 15.38
C GLY A 11 -0.45 0.75 16.22
N LEU A 12 -1.73 0.41 16.29
CA LEU A 12 -2.86 1.02 15.58
C LEU A 12 -3.98 1.37 16.56
N THR A 13 -4.85 2.29 16.15
CA THR A 13 -6.14 2.59 16.78
C THR A 13 -7.24 1.70 16.20
N ASP A 14 -8.31 1.47 16.95
CA ASP A 14 -9.43 0.62 16.52
C ASP A 14 -10.76 1.24 16.96
N ASP A 15 -11.08 2.37 16.34
CA ASP A 15 -12.28 3.12 16.65
C ASP A 15 -13.39 2.90 15.61
N PRO A 16 -14.65 2.77 16.05
CA PRO A 16 -15.77 2.63 15.14
C PRO A 16 -15.99 3.93 14.36
N HIS A 17 -15.94 3.86 13.02
CA HIS A 17 -16.31 4.98 12.17
C HIS A 17 -17.82 5.12 12.08
N THR A 18 -18.32 6.35 12.28
CA THR A 18 -19.73 6.69 12.08
C THR A 18 -19.85 7.78 11.01
N GLY A 19 -20.85 7.65 10.14
CA GLY A 19 -21.08 8.60 9.05
C GLY A 19 -20.57 8.13 7.69
N ALA A 20 -20.43 9.08 6.77
CA ALA A 20 -19.95 8.80 5.42
C ALA A 20 -18.47 8.41 5.44
N ILE A 21 -18.08 7.48 4.56
CA ILE A 21 -16.68 7.14 4.34
C ILE A 21 -16.09 8.23 3.46
N PRO A 22 -15.09 9.02 3.94
CA PRO A 22 -14.43 10.01 3.12
C PRO A 22 -13.59 9.35 2.03
N ASP A 23 -13.33 10.07 0.94
CA ASP A 23 -12.46 9.61 -0.14
C ASP A 23 -11.01 9.43 0.34
N ARG A 24 -10.57 10.22 1.33
CA ARG A 24 -9.30 10.07 2.03
C ARG A 24 -9.52 9.97 3.53
N ALA A 25 -9.11 8.85 4.12
CA ALA A 25 -9.06 8.70 5.58
C ALA A 25 -7.83 9.43 6.14
N ARG A 26 -8.02 10.15 7.24
CA ARG A 26 -6.96 10.78 8.02
C ARG A 26 -7.13 10.41 9.49
N PRO A 27 -6.03 10.16 10.23
CA PRO A 27 -6.11 10.04 11.68
C PRO A 27 -6.56 11.36 12.31
N ASP A 28 -7.29 11.28 13.42
CA ASP A 28 -7.61 12.46 14.22
C ASP A 28 -6.55 12.76 15.31
N GLU A 29 -6.61 13.95 15.90
CA GLU A 29 -5.69 14.38 16.97
C GLU A 29 -5.74 13.47 18.21
N GLY A 30 -6.91 12.88 18.48
CA GLY A 30 -7.13 11.98 19.61
C GLY A 30 -6.42 10.64 19.40
N GLU A 31 -6.49 10.09 18.19
CA GLU A 31 -5.77 8.89 17.77
C GLU A 31 -4.25 9.09 17.89
N GLN A 32 -3.74 10.23 17.42
CA GLN A 32 -2.32 10.57 17.54
C GLN A 32 -1.89 10.67 19.01
N THR A 33 -2.65 11.40 19.82
CA THR A 33 -2.38 11.56 21.26
C THR A 33 -2.36 10.21 21.98
N PHE A 34 -3.35 9.36 21.70
CA PHE A 34 -3.43 8.02 22.28
C PHE A 34 -2.20 7.16 21.98
N LEU A 35 -1.71 7.18 20.73
CA LEU A 35 -0.54 6.42 20.32
C LEU A 35 0.75 6.94 20.99
N LEU A 36 0.91 8.27 21.06
CA LEU A 36 2.06 8.90 21.73
C LEU A 36 2.07 8.59 23.23
N ASP A 37 0.94 8.74 23.92
CA ASP A 37 0.81 8.43 25.35
C ASP A 37 1.13 6.96 25.64
N THR A 38 0.61 6.07 24.81
CA THR A 38 0.85 4.62 24.93
C THR A 38 2.33 4.28 24.78
N LEU A 39 3.01 4.91 23.83
CA LEU A 39 4.42 4.66 23.58
C LEU A 39 5.31 5.30 24.66
N ASN A 40 5.00 6.53 25.07
CA ASN A 40 5.73 7.27 26.11
C ASN A 40 5.65 6.62 27.49
N ALA A 41 4.70 5.70 27.71
CA ALA A 41 4.66 4.89 28.92
C ALA A 41 5.85 3.93 29.07
N VAL A 42 6.58 3.63 27.97
CA VAL A 42 7.69 2.67 27.96
C VAL A 42 9.00 3.21 27.42
N LEU A 43 8.99 4.39 26.77
CA LEU A 43 10.21 5.01 26.26
C LEU A 43 10.98 5.77 27.36
N GLU A 44 12.30 5.66 27.32
CA GLU A 44 13.18 6.47 28.15
C GLU A 44 13.20 7.94 27.70
N GLN A 45 13.17 8.16 26.38
CA GLN A 45 13.03 9.48 25.76
C GLN A 45 11.62 9.61 25.19
N PRO A 46 10.75 10.42 25.80
CA PRO A 46 9.38 10.58 25.33
C PRO A 46 9.35 11.34 24.00
N LEU A 47 8.47 10.90 23.11
CA LEU A 47 8.15 11.57 21.86
C LEU A 47 7.07 12.63 22.07
N THR A 48 7.06 13.61 21.18
CA THR A 48 6.13 14.73 21.14
C THR A 48 5.38 14.76 19.81
N PRO A 49 4.30 15.54 19.68
CA PRO A 49 3.64 15.74 18.39
C PRO A 49 4.58 16.23 17.28
N ASP A 50 5.61 16.99 17.63
CA ASP A 50 6.61 17.52 16.69
C ASP A 50 7.52 16.41 16.11
N ASP A 51 7.58 15.24 16.74
CA ASP A 51 8.32 14.08 16.23
C ASP A 51 7.52 13.27 15.18
N VAL A 52 6.26 13.62 14.94
CA VAL A 52 5.40 12.95 13.95
C VAL A 52 5.57 13.61 12.59
N VAL A 53 6.29 12.93 11.69
CA VAL A 53 6.62 13.44 10.35
C VAL A 53 5.59 13.10 9.26
N GLY A 54 4.57 12.33 9.61
CA GLY A 54 3.42 12.04 8.74
C GLY A 54 2.54 10.92 9.28
N SER A 55 1.40 10.71 8.61
CA SER A 55 0.37 9.80 9.12
C SER A 55 -0.52 9.24 8.00
N TYR A 56 -1.20 8.12 8.28
CA TYR A 56 -2.23 7.58 7.40
C TYR A 56 -3.30 6.85 8.20
N ALA A 57 -4.51 6.78 7.65
CA ALA A 57 -5.61 6.00 8.19
C ALA A 57 -6.20 5.09 7.11
N GLY A 58 -6.98 4.10 7.56
CA GLY A 58 -7.70 3.22 6.66
C GLY A 58 -8.84 2.51 7.37
N PHE A 59 -9.95 2.31 6.65
CA PHE A 59 -11.12 1.62 7.20
C PHE A 59 -11.00 0.11 7.06
N ARG A 60 -11.44 -0.60 8.10
CA ARG A 60 -11.57 -2.06 8.07
C ARG A 60 -13.00 -2.44 7.72
N PRO A 61 -13.26 -3.09 6.57
CA PRO A 61 -14.59 -3.59 6.27
C PRO A 61 -14.88 -4.82 7.15
N LEU A 62 -15.55 -4.62 8.28
CA LEU A 62 -15.91 -5.70 9.20
C LEU A 62 -17.31 -6.23 8.92
N LEU A 63 -17.50 -7.53 9.12
CA LEU A 63 -18.83 -8.13 9.13
C LEU A 63 -19.54 -7.76 10.43
N LYS A 64 -20.77 -7.25 10.31
CA LYS A 64 -21.62 -7.02 11.48
C LYS A 64 -22.14 -8.36 11.97
N GLY A 65 -21.75 -8.75 13.19
CA GLY A 65 -22.36 -9.88 13.87
C GLY A 65 -23.62 -9.46 14.63
N ASP A 66 -24.55 -10.38 14.78
CA ASP A 66 -25.66 -10.23 15.72
C ASP A 66 -25.11 -10.34 17.16
N GLY A 67 -24.71 -9.21 17.73
CA GLY A 67 -24.49 -9.02 19.16
C GLY A 67 -23.29 -9.76 19.78
N GLY A 68 -22.14 -9.09 19.86
CA GLY A 68 -20.97 -9.53 20.64
C GLY A 68 -19.69 -8.88 20.12
N SER A 69 -18.81 -8.46 21.04
CA SER A 69 -17.52 -7.77 20.81
C SER A 69 -16.96 -7.89 19.39
N SER A 70 -16.79 -6.73 18.73
CA SER A 70 -16.30 -6.56 17.35
C SER A 70 -14.98 -7.29 17.04
N ALA A 71 -14.22 -7.70 18.06
CA ALA A 71 -12.92 -8.32 17.93
C ALA A 71 -12.94 -9.78 17.43
N ASP A 72 -14.02 -10.55 17.67
CA ASP A 72 -14.05 -12.01 17.41
C ASP A 72 -14.78 -12.40 16.12
N LEU A 73 -15.73 -11.59 15.63
CA LEU A 73 -16.42 -11.84 14.35
C LEU A 73 -15.60 -11.47 13.11
N SER A 74 -14.42 -10.86 13.30
CA SER A 74 -13.71 -10.10 12.26
C SER A 74 -12.71 -10.89 11.39
N ARG A 75 -12.42 -12.17 11.72
CA ARG A 75 -11.25 -12.88 11.14
C ARG A 75 -11.55 -13.80 9.96
N LYS A 76 -12.82 -13.97 9.58
CA LYS A 76 -13.20 -14.75 8.39
C LYS A 76 -13.76 -13.81 7.33
N HIS A 77 -13.44 -14.07 6.07
CA HIS A 77 -14.12 -13.42 4.96
C HIS A 77 -15.44 -14.13 4.71
N ALA A 78 -16.44 -13.40 4.21
CA ALA A 78 -17.69 -13.97 3.71
C ALA A 78 -17.75 -13.82 2.19
N LEU A 79 -18.24 -14.86 1.52
CA LEU A 79 -18.63 -14.82 0.11
C LEU A 79 -20.15 -14.76 0.05
N ILE A 80 -20.67 -13.68 -0.49
CA ILE A 80 -22.10 -13.45 -0.63
C ILE A 80 -22.42 -13.44 -2.11
N ARG A 81 -23.40 -14.25 -2.52
CA ARG A 81 -23.90 -14.27 -3.89
C ARG A 81 -25.25 -13.58 -3.95
N ASP A 82 -25.39 -12.54 -4.76
CA ASP A 82 -26.70 -11.95 -5.04
C ASP A 82 -27.49 -12.92 -5.95
N ALA A 83 -28.62 -13.42 -5.46
CA ALA A 83 -29.43 -14.41 -6.17
C ALA A 83 -30.10 -13.86 -7.45
N ARG A 84 -30.27 -12.55 -7.58
CA ARG A 84 -30.91 -11.90 -8.72
C ARG A 84 -29.90 -11.61 -9.83
N THR A 85 -28.70 -11.14 -9.48
CA THR A 85 -27.67 -10.75 -10.45
C THR A 85 -26.61 -11.83 -10.67
N GLY A 86 -26.47 -12.77 -9.72
CA GLY A 86 -25.40 -13.76 -9.71
C GLY A 86 -24.05 -13.22 -9.24
N ALA A 87 -23.95 -11.93 -8.91
CA ALA A 87 -22.71 -11.29 -8.50
C ALA A 87 -22.16 -11.90 -7.19
N LEU A 88 -20.85 -12.11 -7.15
CA LEU A 88 -20.12 -12.56 -5.96
C LEU A 88 -19.45 -11.36 -5.27
N THR A 89 -19.67 -11.25 -3.97
CA THR A 89 -19.09 -10.19 -3.13
C THR A 89 -18.26 -10.82 -2.03
N ILE A 90 -17.02 -10.35 -1.88
CA ILE A 90 -16.14 -10.70 -0.76
C ILE A 90 -16.25 -9.59 0.28
N VAL A 91 -16.55 -9.93 1.53
CA VAL A 91 -16.61 -8.99 2.64
C VAL A 91 -15.66 -9.42 3.76
N GLY A 92 -14.89 -8.47 4.27
CA GLY A 92 -13.91 -8.68 5.33
C GLY A 92 -12.69 -9.47 4.89
N GLY A 93 -12.08 -10.18 5.84
CA GLY A 93 -10.84 -10.91 5.64
C GLY A 93 -9.59 -10.09 5.96
N LYS A 94 -8.43 -10.73 5.78
CA LYS A 94 -7.12 -10.16 6.10
C LYS A 94 -6.22 -10.24 4.89
N LEU A 95 -5.31 -9.27 4.77
CA LEU A 95 -4.26 -9.32 3.75
C LEU A 95 -3.49 -10.65 3.81
N THR A 96 -3.17 -11.17 5.00
CA THR A 96 -2.47 -12.46 5.15
C THR A 96 -3.22 -13.67 4.61
N ALA A 97 -4.54 -13.57 4.41
CA ALA A 97 -5.38 -14.63 3.87
C ALA A 97 -5.73 -14.43 2.39
N TYR A 98 -5.31 -13.32 1.75
CA TYR A 98 -5.81 -12.88 0.44
C TYR A 98 -5.82 -13.97 -0.63
N ARG A 99 -4.73 -14.75 -0.73
CA ARG A 99 -4.61 -15.83 -1.73
C ARG A 99 -5.69 -16.88 -1.55
N ARG A 100 -5.99 -17.26 -0.31
CA ARG A 100 -7.06 -18.23 -0.01
C ARG A 100 -8.43 -17.63 -0.31
N MET A 101 -8.67 -16.37 0.05
CA MET A 101 -9.93 -15.69 -0.25
C MET A 101 -10.18 -15.59 -1.75
N ALA A 102 -9.14 -15.26 -2.52
CA ALA A 102 -9.20 -15.23 -3.98
C ALA A 102 -9.49 -16.60 -4.57
N GLN A 103 -8.88 -17.67 -4.04
CA GLN A 103 -9.20 -19.03 -4.44
C GLN A 103 -10.67 -19.37 -4.16
N ASP A 104 -11.15 -19.14 -2.94
CA ASP A 104 -12.53 -19.47 -2.55
C ASP A 104 -13.54 -18.69 -3.44
N ALA A 105 -13.23 -17.44 -3.81
CA ALA A 105 -14.04 -16.63 -4.71
C ALA A 105 -14.06 -17.17 -6.16
N VAL A 106 -12.90 -17.60 -6.68
CA VAL A 106 -12.80 -18.21 -8.02
C VAL A 106 -13.54 -19.56 -8.04
N ASP A 107 -13.38 -20.39 -7.01
CA ASP A 107 -14.06 -21.68 -6.89
C ASP A 107 -15.59 -21.48 -6.89
N ALA A 108 -16.10 -20.48 -6.16
CA ALA A 108 -17.51 -20.12 -6.18
C ALA A 108 -18.00 -19.61 -7.55
N ALA A 109 -17.16 -18.86 -8.28
CA ALA A 109 -17.49 -18.38 -9.62
C ALA A 109 -17.54 -19.53 -10.64
N VAL A 110 -16.62 -20.49 -10.54
CA VAL A 110 -16.58 -21.70 -11.38
C VAL A 110 -17.85 -22.53 -11.17
N ASP A 111 -18.21 -22.80 -9.92
CA ASP A 111 -19.42 -23.54 -9.56
C ASP A 111 -20.69 -22.82 -10.06
N ALA A 112 -20.81 -21.52 -9.77
CA ALA A 112 -21.96 -20.73 -10.18
C ALA A 112 -22.12 -20.61 -11.71
N GLY A 113 -21.01 -20.67 -12.46
CA GLY A 113 -21.00 -20.64 -13.91
C GLY A 113 -21.17 -22.02 -14.57
N GLY A 114 -21.22 -23.11 -13.79
CA GLY A 114 -21.20 -24.48 -14.33
C GLY A 114 -19.93 -24.77 -15.13
N LEU A 115 -18.83 -24.11 -14.78
CA LEU A 115 -17.54 -24.24 -15.47
C LEU A 115 -16.74 -25.40 -14.88
N SER A 116 -15.82 -25.93 -15.68
CA SER A 116 -14.84 -26.91 -15.22
C SER A 116 -13.48 -26.25 -15.11
N ALA A 117 -12.84 -26.39 -13.95
CA ALA A 117 -11.48 -25.90 -13.71
C ALA A 117 -10.62 -27.00 -13.06
N GLY A 118 -9.30 -26.94 -13.30
CA GLY A 118 -8.33 -27.77 -12.58
C GLY A 118 -8.10 -27.26 -11.14
N PRO A 119 -7.26 -27.95 -10.34
CA PRO A 119 -6.94 -27.50 -8.99
C PRO A 119 -6.25 -26.13 -8.99
N CYS A 120 -6.51 -25.33 -7.96
CA CYS A 120 -5.86 -24.03 -7.79
C CYS A 120 -4.33 -24.20 -7.63
N ARG A 121 -3.56 -23.47 -8.43
CA ARG A 121 -2.09 -23.55 -8.48
C ARG A 121 -1.39 -22.39 -7.75
N THR A 122 -2.15 -21.39 -7.29
CA THR A 122 -1.62 -20.13 -6.73
C THR A 122 -0.75 -20.30 -5.50
N ALA A 123 -0.87 -21.42 -4.76
CA ALA A 123 -0.02 -21.71 -3.60
C ALA A 123 1.46 -21.91 -3.97
N HIS A 124 1.76 -22.22 -5.24
CA HIS A 124 3.12 -22.46 -5.74
C HIS A 124 3.49 -21.54 -6.91
N LEU A 125 2.62 -20.56 -7.21
CA LEU A 125 2.91 -19.58 -8.24
C LEU A 125 3.66 -18.42 -7.60
N SER A 126 4.90 -18.22 -8.04
CA SER A 126 5.68 -17.05 -7.64
C SER A 126 5.00 -15.76 -8.10
N LEU A 127 5.03 -14.75 -7.24
CA LEU A 127 4.59 -13.40 -7.63
C LEU A 127 5.64 -12.75 -8.55
N VAL A 128 5.21 -11.71 -9.27
CA VAL A 128 6.11 -10.83 -10.03
C VAL A 128 7.20 -10.28 -9.11
N GLY A 129 8.42 -10.16 -9.63
CA GLY A 129 9.62 -9.79 -8.86
C GLY A 129 10.28 -10.95 -8.10
N ALA A 130 9.66 -12.12 -7.96
CA ALA A 130 10.27 -13.23 -7.22
C ALA A 130 11.33 -13.97 -8.04
N GLY A 131 12.53 -14.16 -7.46
CA GLY A 131 13.61 -14.92 -8.07
C GLY A 131 14.99 -14.39 -7.69
N THR A 132 16.01 -14.80 -8.44
CA THR A 132 17.39 -14.33 -8.28
C THR A 132 17.63 -13.10 -9.15
N THR A 133 18.15 -12.03 -8.57
CA THR A 133 18.51 -10.80 -9.27
C THR A 133 19.91 -10.88 -9.90
N GLY A 134 20.16 -10.06 -10.92
CA GLY A 134 21.50 -9.89 -11.49
C GLY A 134 22.48 -9.24 -10.49
N PRO A 135 23.80 -9.45 -10.65
CA PRO A 135 24.81 -8.84 -9.81
C PRO A 135 24.90 -7.31 -10.04
N GLY A 136 25.34 -6.58 -9.01
CA GLY A 136 25.68 -5.15 -9.12
C GLY A 136 24.49 -4.18 -9.07
N LEU A 137 23.31 -4.63 -8.68
CA LEU A 137 22.14 -3.78 -8.47
C LEU A 137 22.10 -3.23 -7.03
N PRO A 138 21.59 -2.00 -6.81
CA PRO A 138 21.42 -1.46 -5.47
C PRO A 138 20.50 -2.34 -4.60
N GLU A 139 20.87 -2.58 -3.34
CA GLU A 139 20.11 -3.44 -2.42
C GLU A 139 18.67 -2.95 -2.23
N GLN A 140 18.46 -1.63 -2.17
CA GLN A 140 17.12 -1.05 -2.03
C GLN A 140 16.21 -1.38 -3.22
N TRP A 141 16.76 -1.49 -4.43
CA TRP A 141 15.98 -1.86 -5.60
C TRP A 141 15.68 -3.35 -5.62
N ILE A 142 16.62 -4.20 -5.20
CA ILE A 142 16.37 -5.64 -5.05
C ILE A 142 15.28 -5.87 -4.00
N ALA A 143 15.34 -5.17 -2.86
CA ALA A 143 14.34 -5.31 -1.80
C ALA A 143 12.94 -4.88 -2.23
N ARG A 144 12.83 -3.85 -3.08
CA ARG A 144 11.54 -3.30 -3.54
C ARG A 144 10.97 -4.01 -4.77
N TYR A 145 11.80 -4.26 -5.79
CA TYR A 145 11.37 -4.73 -7.11
C TYR A 145 11.79 -6.18 -7.42
N GLY A 146 12.65 -6.78 -6.60
CA GLY A 146 13.16 -8.13 -6.84
C GLY A 146 13.79 -8.26 -8.22
N THR A 147 13.37 -9.26 -9.00
CA THR A 147 13.89 -9.49 -10.37
C THR A 147 13.68 -8.30 -11.32
N ASP A 148 12.66 -7.46 -11.08
CA ASP A 148 12.40 -6.30 -11.93
C ASP A 148 13.37 -5.14 -11.68
N ALA A 149 14.22 -5.22 -10.65
CA ALA A 149 15.28 -4.24 -10.40
C ALA A 149 16.25 -4.10 -11.59
N THR A 150 16.43 -5.16 -12.40
CA THR A 150 17.21 -5.09 -13.65
C THR A 150 16.52 -4.18 -14.68
N THR A 151 15.18 -4.25 -14.78
CA THR A 151 14.40 -3.39 -15.66
C THR A 151 14.46 -1.94 -15.17
N VAL A 152 14.31 -1.70 -13.87
CA VAL A 152 14.47 -0.36 -13.26
C VAL A 152 15.85 0.22 -13.62
N ALA A 153 16.92 -0.56 -13.45
CA ALA A 153 18.27 -0.11 -13.79
C ALA A 153 18.47 0.26 -15.26
N SER A 154 17.71 -0.35 -16.17
CA SER A 154 17.82 -0.06 -17.61
C SER A 154 17.43 1.38 -17.97
N TYR A 155 16.53 2.01 -17.20
CA TYR A 155 16.16 3.42 -17.37
C TYR A 155 17.31 4.38 -17.05
N GLY A 156 18.20 4.02 -16.13
CA GLY A 156 19.40 4.81 -15.84
C GLY A 156 20.49 4.68 -16.93
N ALA A 157 20.56 3.51 -17.57
CA ALA A 157 21.58 3.19 -18.57
C ALA A 157 21.42 3.98 -19.88
N THR A 158 20.25 4.54 -20.16
CA THR A 158 20.01 5.34 -21.38
C THR A 158 20.62 6.75 -21.32
N GLY A 159 21.26 7.11 -20.20
CA GLY A 159 21.84 8.43 -19.94
C GLY A 159 20.79 9.44 -19.48
N GLY A 160 21.21 10.39 -18.63
CA GLY A 160 20.35 11.46 -18.12
C GLY A 160 20.45 11.66 -16.61
N THR A 161 19.32 12.04 -16.00
CA THR A 161 19.19 12.26 -14.55
C THR A 161 18.29 11.23 -13.88
N LEU A 162 17.87 10.18 -14.59
CA LEU A 162 16.92 9.18 -14.09
C LEU A 162 17.54 8.27 -13.02
N ASP A 163 18.86 8.13 -12.98
CA ASP A 163 19.59 7.39 -11.95
C ASP A 163 19.87 8.23 -10.69
N ARG A 164 19.59 9.53 -10.72
CA ARG A 164 19.85 10.44 -9.60
C ARG A 164 18.68 10.41 -8.61
N PRO A 165 18.97 10.37 -7.29
CA PRO A 165 17.98 10.64 -6.26
C PRO A 165 17.27 11.97 -6.49
N VAL A 166 16.02 12.08 -6.03
CA VAL A 166 15.28 13.36 -6.02
C VAL A 166 16.09 14.43 -5.29
N ARG A 167 16.61 14.09 -4.11
CA ARG A 167 17.61 14.84 -3.33
C ARG A 167 18.22 13.97 -2.25
N ASP A 168 19.18 14.52 -1.52
CA ASP A 168 19.67 13.91 -0.28
C ASP A 168 18.51 13.66 0.70
N GLY A 169 18.45 12.45 1.27
CA GLY A 169 17.36 11.99 2.12
C GLY A 169 16.15 11.39 1.39
N ILE A 170 16.05 11.53 0.06
CA ILE A 170 14.98 10.91 -0.74
C ILE A 170 15.61 10.08 -1.85
N PRO A 171 15.87 8.78 -1.64
CA PRO A 171 16.59 7.94 -2.58
C PRO A 171 15.76 7.54 -3.80
N LEU A 172 14.49 7.97 -3.89
CA LEU A 172 13.66 7.77 -5.07
C LEU A 172 14.35 8.35 -6.31
N THR A 173 14.36 7.59 -7.39
CA THR A 173 14.99 8.01 -8.66
C THR A 173 13.98 8.16 -9.78
N GLY A 174 14.35 8.90 -10.83
CA GLY A 174 13.55 8.99 -12.05
C GLY A 174 13.31 7.63 -12.73
N ALA A 175 14.25 6.69 -12.57
CA ALA A 175 14.15 5.32 -13.08
C ALA A 175 12.99 4.56 -12.43
N GLU A 176 12.85 4.67 -11.11
CA GLU A 176 11.72 4.10 -10.37
C GLU A 176 10.39 4.75 -10.76
N ILE A 177 10.39 6.07 -10.97
CA ILE A 177 9.20 6.79 -11.44
C ILE A 177 8.77 6.27 -12.82
N ARG A 178 9.71 6.12 -13.78
CA ARG A 178 9.39 5.58 -15.11
C ARG A 178 8.91 4.13 -15.04
N PHE A 179 9.54 3.30 -14.22
CA PHE A 179 9.12 1.92 -14.03
C PHE A 179 7.68 1.84 -13.51
N ALA A 180 7.31 2.69 -12.54
CA ALA A 180 5.96 2.73 -12.01
C ALA A 180 4.90 3.03 -13.10
N VAL A 181 5.22 3.92 -14.05
CA VAL A 181 4.33 4.24 -15.19
C VAL A 181 4.25 3.08 -16.16
N ASP A 182 5.40 2.61 -16.64
CA ASP A 182 5.46 1.71 -17.79
C ASP A 182 5.11 0.26 -17.41
N HIS A 183 5.31 -0.13 -16.14
CA HIS A 183 5.19 -1.52 -15.67
C HIS A 183 4.21 -1.72 -14.51
N GLU A 184 3.92 -0.68 -13.71
CA GLU A 184 3.07 -0.81 -12.52
C GLU A 184 1.73 -0.07 -12.62
N LEU A 185 1.38 0.37 -13.83
CA LEU A 185 0.11 1.05 -14.14
C LEU A 185 -0.13 2.28 -13.27
N ALA A 186 0.93 3.03 -12.94
CA ALA A 186 0.74 4.35 -12.35
C ALA A 186 0.06 5.27 -13.38
N VAL A 187 -1.07 5.86 -13.00
CA VAL A 187 -1.84 6.78 -13.85
C VAL A 187 -1.98 8.16 -13.22
N THR A 188 -1.69 8.27 -11.93
CA THR A 188 -1.68 9.52 -11.18
C THR A 188 -0.36 9.73 -10.45
N VAL A 189 -0.06 10.99 -10.11
CA VAL A 189 1.09 11.31 -9.26
C VAL A 189 1.04 10.54 -7.92
N SER A 190 -0.15 10.44 -7.32
CA SER A 190 -0.37 9.71 -6.07
C SER A 190 -0.08 8.21 -6.17
N ASP A 191 -0.21 7.59 -7.35
CA ASP A 191 0.14 6.18 -7.52
C ASP A 191 1.62 5.96 -7.28
N VAL A 192 2.46 6.85 -7.81
CA VAL A 192 3.92 6.76 -7.61
C VAL A 192 4.28 7.08 -6.17
N VAL A 193 3.82 8.23 -5.66
CA VAL A 193 4.25 8.78 -4.37
C VAL A 193 3.69 8.00 -3.18
N ASP A 194 2.39 7.63 -3.23
CA ASP A 194 1.67 7.07 -2.07
C ASP A 194 1.53 5.54 -2.13
N ARG A 195 1.56 4.92 -3.32
CA ARG A 195 1.23 3.49 -3.47
C ARG A 195 2.43 2.63 -3.86
N ARG A 196 3.16 3.00 -4.93
CA ARG A 196 4.30 2.23 -5.45
C ARG A 196 5.54 2.41 -4.60
N THR A 197 5.83 3.63 -4.20
CA THR A 197 7.07 3.95 -3.47
C THR A 197 6.84 4.27 -2.00
N ARG A 198 5.66 4.84 -1.66
CA ARG A 198 5.24 5.25 -0.31
C ARG A 198 6.12 6.32 0.34
N TRP A 199 6.93 7.02 -0.43
CA TRP A 199 7.73 8.13 0.07
C TRP A 199 6.87 9.32 0.52
N GLY A 200 5.64 9.44 0.00
CA GLY A 200 4.71 10.49 0.43
C GLY A 200 4.19 10.39 1.86
N LEU A 201 4.62 9.38 2.64
CA LEU A 201 4.26 9.26 4.05
C LEU A 201 4.98 10.27 4.94
N VAL A 202 6.05 10.89 4.45
CA VAL A 202 6.72 12.02 5.12
C VAL A 202 6.21 13.30 4.46
N ASP A 203 5.55 14.15 5.25
CA ASP A 203 4.84 15.32 4.71
C ASP A 203 5.82 16.36 4.14
N GLU A 204 6.96 16.56 4.79
CA GLU A 204 8.02 17.49 4.34
C GLU A 204 8.62 17.11 2.97
N ASP A 205 8.66 15.82 2.64
CA ASP A 205 9.24 15.32 1.41
C ASP A 205 8.28 15.43 0.20
N ARG A 206 7.00 15.65 0.45
CA ARG A 206 5.93 15.49 -0.56
C ARG A 206 6.08 16.42 -1.75
N ASP A 207 6.40 17.68 -1.54
CA ASP A 207 6.52 18.66 -2.63
C ASP A 207 7.66 18.31 -3.59
N ASP A 208 8.80 17.87 -3.06
CA ASP A 208 9.94 17.43 -3.86
C ASP A 208 9.64 16.16 -4.65
N LEU A 209 8.94 15.21 -4.02
CA LEU A 209 8.47 13.97 -4.67
C LEU A 209 7.51 14.27 -5.83
N VAL A 210 6.51 15.13 -5.60
CA VAL A 210 5.55 15.54 -6.64
C VAL A 210 6.28 16.27 -7.77
N ALA A 211 7.20 17.18 -7.46
CA ALA A 211 8.00 17.88 -8.46
C ALA A 211 8.87 16.93 -9.30
N ALA A 212 9.46 15.90 -8.67
CA ALA A 212 10.21 14.87 -9.38
C ALA A 212 9.32 14.02 -10.29
N VAL A 213 8.14 13.62 -9.83
CA VAL A 213 7.18 12.86 -10.64
C VAL A 213 6.73 13.69 -11.84
N ARG A 214 6.33 14.95 -11.65
CA ARG A 214 5.95 15.86 -12.75
C ARG A 214 7.08 16.04 -13.78
N ARG A 215 8.34 16.04 -13.32
CA ARG A 215 9.51 16.16 -14.20
C ARG A 215 9.76 14.90 -15.04
N HIS A 216 9.61 13.71 -14.44
CA HIS A 216 10.01 12.43 -15.05
C HIS A 216 8.85 11.65 -15.68
N ALA A 217 7.61 12.00 -15.32
CA ALA A 217 6.38 11.42 -15.82
C ALA A 217 5.28 12.49 -15.98
N PRO A 218 5.48 13.49 -16.86
CA PRO A 218 4.52 14.57 -17.07
C PRO A 218 3.16 14.12 -17.64
N GLU A 219 3.07 12.87 -18.12
CA GLU A 219 1.82 12.27 -18.59
C GLU A 219 0.86 11.84 -17.46
N LEU A 220 1.32 11.80 -16.22
CA LEU A 220 0.49 11.38 -15.08
C LEU A 220 -0.53 12.46 -14.72
N ILE A 221 -1.73 12.00 -14.37
CA ILE A 221 -2.81 12.88 -13.92
C ILE A 221 -2.46 13.40 -12.53
N ASP A 222 -2.50 14.71 -12.39
CA ASP A 222 -2.50 15.35 -11.08
C ASP A 222 -3.93 15.43 -10.59
N ILE A 223 -4.27 14.58 -9.64
CA ILE A 223 -5.50 14.75 -8.89
C ILE A 223 -5.08 15.63 -7.73
N ASP A 224 -5.20 16.95 -7.94
CA ASP A 224 -4.92 17.94 -6.91
C ASP A 224 -5.57 17.53 -5.58
N GLN A 225 -4.96 18.00 -4.49
CA GLN A 225 -5.49 17.95 -3.13
C GLN A 225 -6.77 18.82 -2.99
N GLU A 226 -7.76 18.66 -3.88
CA GLU A 226 -9.11 19.20 -3.68
C GLU A 226 -9.89 18.21 -2.82
N GLU A 227 -9.75 18.39 -1.51
CA GLU A 227 -10.85 18.59 -0.55
C GLU A 227 -10.20 18.61 0.84
N GLY A 228 -10.14 19.81 1.42
CA GLY A 228 -9.65 20.07 2.77
C GLY A 228 -10.52 19.42 3.83
#